data_AF-A0A1G7XCU7-F1
#
_entry.id   AF-A0A1G7XCU7-F1
#
_cell.length_a   1.000
_cell.length_b   1.000
_cell.length_c   1.000
_cell.angle_alpha   90.00
_cell.angle_beta   90.00
_cell.angle_gamma   90.00
#
_symmetry.space_group_name_H-M   'P 1'
#
loop_
_entity.id
_entity.type
_entity.pdbx_description
1 polymer ?
#
loop_
_entity_poly.entity_id
_entity_poly.type
_entity_poly.pdbx_seq_one_letter_code
_entity_poly.pdbx_strand_id
1 'polypeptide(L)'
;MTEPASVVTARQLVAEVRDRPAPASRRARARRVRAALLAAGVLGTAGCGVGDTVCPAIGYGSVLVVDLAQEWPAGSGRTVELDCDPACPPPVELLDAPTRAPLPGTPGTPAVPPPTTPTPAPGDPVLELGDDGRAQLGLFAERPEEVTARVRQNGAVVAEVTVRPEYVRVDGTAECGGNTEARIVVPAP
;
A
#
# COMPACT_ATOMS: atom_id res chain seq x y z
N MET A 1 -35.59 27.24 4.85
CA MET A 1 -35.72 27.08 6.31
C MET A 1 -36.57 25.85 6.58
N THR A 2 -35.94 24.68 6.72
CA THR A 2 -36.61 23.45 7.16
C THR A 2 -35.56 22.54 7.81
N GLU A 3 -35.60 22.45 9.13
CA GLU A 3 -34.79 21.56 9.98
C GLU A 3 -35.69 20.39 10.49
N PRO A 4 -35.15 19.30 11.09
CA PRO A 4 -35.29 17.95 10.57
C PRO A 4 -36.16 17.01 11.44
N ALA A 5 -36.71 15.97 10.80
CA ALA A 5 -37.62 14.99 11.41
C ALA A 5 -36.94 13.63 11.71
N SER A 6 -35.88 13.63 12.53
CA SER A 6 -35.19 12.36 12.89
C SER A 6 -34.93 12.16 14.39
N VAL A 7 -35.63 12.88 15.28
CA VAL A 7 -35.47 12.76 16.74
C VAL A 7 -36.78 12.30 17.40
N VAL A 8 -37.29 11.11 17.10
CA VAL A 8 -38.47 10.56 17.81
C VAL A 8 -38.33 9.08 18.20
N THR A 9 -37.45 8.30 17.57
CA THR A 9 -37.44 6.84 17.72
C THR A 9 -36.47 6.30 18.79
N ALA A 10 -36.29 7.00 19.91
CA ALA A 10 -35.38 6.56 21.00
C ALA A 10 -36.04 6.45 22.38
N ARG A 11 -37.34 6.73 22.53
CA ARG A 11 -38.01 6.78 23.85
C ARG A 11 -39.01 5.66 24.15
N GLN A 12 -39.31 4.76 23.21
CA GLN A 12 -40.37 3.76 23.42
C GLN A 12 -39.93 2.36 23.89
N LEU A 13 -38.63 2.08 24.06
CA LEU A 13 -38.16 0.76 24.52
C LEU A 13 -37.84 0.67 26.02
N VAL A 14 -38.12 1.71 26.82
CA VAL A 14 -37.69 1.77 28.25
C VAL A 14 -38.84 1.50 29.24
N ALA A 15 -40.09 1.34 28.79
CA ALA A 15 -41.24 1.33 29.70
C ALA A 15 -41.73 -0.06 30.17
N GLU A 16 -41.30 -1.16 29.56
CA GLU A 16 -42.02 -2.44 29.69
C GLU A 16 -41.25 -3.56 30.42
N VAL A 17 -40.46 -3.21 31.44
CA VAL A 17 -39.72 -4.18 32.28
C VAL A 17 -39.97 -3.98 33.78
N ARG A 18 -40.90 -3.10 34.19
CA ARG A 18 -41.04 -2.73 35.62
C ARG A 18 -42.00 -3.55 36.49
N ASP A 19 -42.84 -4.44 35.95
CA ASP A 19 -43.82 -5.17 36.78
C ASP A 19 -43.73 -6.70 36.66
N ARG A 20 -42.59 -7.28 37.06
CA ARG A 20 -42.55 -8.70 37.41
C ARG A 20 -42.34 -8.89 38.92
N PRO A 21 -43.36 -9.39 39.66
CA PRO A 21 -43.21 -9.70 41.07
C PRO A 21 -42.19 -10.83 41.27
N ALA A 22 -41.26 -10.60 42.20
CA ALA A 22 -40.18 -11.53 42.50
C ALA A 22 -40.68 -12.78 43.25
N PRO A 23 -40.34 -14.01 42.83
CA PRO A 23 -40.70 -15.21 43.56
C PRO A 23 -39.96 -15.30 44.91
N ALA A 24 -40.70 -15.71 45.93
CA ALA A 24 -40.32 -15.81 47.34
C ALA A 24 -39.36 -16.98 47.65
N SER A 25 -38.20 -17.02 46.99
CA SER A 25 -37.14 -18.02 47.26
C SER A 25 -35.76 -17.40 47.57
N ARG A 26 -35.71 -16.09 47.84
CA ARG A 26 -34.47 -15.29 47.90
C ARG A 26 -33.76 -15.23 49.27
N ARG A 27 -34.21 -15.94 50.32
CA ARG A 27 -33.52 -15.90 51.62
C ARG A 27 -32.51 -17.03 51.87
N ALA A 28 -32.54 -18.12 51.10
CA ALA A 28 -31.59 -19.22 51.25
C ALA A 28 -30.37 -19.16 50.30
N ARG A 29 -30.41 -18.33 49.24
CA ARG A 29 -29.30 -18.19 48.26
C ARG A 29 -28.38 -16.99 48.52
N ALA A 30 -28.56 -16.23 49.60
CA ALA A 30 -27.74 -15.06 49.90
C ALA A 30 -26.36 -15.38 50.50
N ARG A 31 -26.15 -16.61 51.01
CA ARG A 31 -24.84 -17.02 51.58
C ARG A 31 -23.89 -17.67 50.59
N ARG A 32 -24.36 -18.13 49.43
CA ARG A 32 -23.49 -18.77 48.41
C ARG A 32 -22.93 -17.80 47.36
N VAL A 33 -23.49 -16.60 47.22
CA VAL A 33 -23.00 -15.61 46.24
C VAL A 33 -21.80 -14.78 46.76
N ARG A 34 -21.64 -14.62 48.08
CA ARG A 34 -20.46 -13.96 48.65
C ARG A 34 -19.15 -14.75 48.48
N ALA A 35 -19.21 -16.06 48.27
CA ALA A 35 -18.02 -16.87 47.98
C ALA A 35 -17.64 -16.86 46.49
N ALA A 36 -18.58 -16.61 45.58
CA ALA A 36 -18.28 -16.55 44.14
C ALA A 36 -17.68 -15.21 43.70
N LEU A 37 -17.95 -14.11 44.42
CA LEU A 37 -17.39 -12.79 44.11
C LEU A 37 -15.92 -12.62 44.52
N LEU A 38 -15.37 -13.49 45.38
CA LEU A 38 -13.94 -13.50 45.69
C LEU A 38 -13.11 -14.31 44.68
N ALA A 39 -13.74 -15.13 43.83
CA ALA A 39 -13.06 -15.86 42.75
C ALA A 39 -13.08 -15.12 41.40
N ALA A 40 -13.93 -14.10 41.25
CA ALA A 40 -14.00 -13.26 40.04
C ALA A 40 -13.08 -12.03 40.10
N GLY A 41 -12.20 -11.94 41.10
CA GLY A 41 -11.27 -10.82 41.32
C GLY A 41 -9.86 -11.00 40.76
N VAL A 42 -9.60 -12.04 39.96
CA VAL A 42 -8.26 -12.35 39.39
C VAL A 42 -8.27 -12.36 37.85
N LEU A 43 -9.19 -11.62 37.23
CA LEU A 43 -9.24 -11.44 35.76
C LEU A 43 -9.06 -9.97 35.31
N GLY A 44 -8.59 -9.10 36.21
CA GLY A 44 -7.85 -7.89 35.85
C GLY A 44 -6.47 -8.05 36.49
N THR A 45 -5.38 -8.26 35.76
CA THR A 45 -4.86 -7.43 34.69
C THR A 45 -4.14 -8.30 33.65
N ALA A 46 -4.84 -8.82 32.64
CA ALA A 46 -4.23 -8.80 31.32
C ALA A 46 -4.29 -7.34 30.87
N GLY A 47 -3.44 -6.51 31.50
CA GLY A 47 -3.09 -5.26 30.87
C GLY A 47 -2.65 -5.66 29.48
N CYS A 48 -3.28 -5.08 28.45
CA CYS A 48 -2.48 -4.64 27.33
C CYS A 48 -1.40 -3.76 27.96
N GLY A 49 -0.32 -4.41 28.40
CA GLY A 49 0.91 -3.69 28.59
C GLY A 49 1.09 -2.91 27.31
N VAL A 50 1.55 -1.68 27.46
CA VAL A 50 2.63 -1.16 26.65
C VAL A 50 3.67 -2.28 26.45
N GLY A 51 3.32 -3.25 25.62
CA GLY A 51 4.20 -4.25 25.09
C GLY A 51 4.94 -3.51 24.00
N ASP A 52 6.25 -3.46 24.13
CA ASP A 52 7.10 -2.84 23.14
C ASP A 52 6.69 -3.41 21.77
N THR A 53 6.15 -2.55 20.91
CA THR A 53 5.78 -2.96 19.55
C THR A 53 7.06 -3.38 18.85
N VAL A 54 7.29 -4.68 18.73
CA VAL A 54 8.45 -5.22 18.03
C VAL A 54 8.11 -5.26 16.55
N CYS A 55 8.60 -4.27 15.81
CA CYS A 55 8.48 -4.25 14.36
C CYS A 55 9.58 -5.14 13.76
N PRO A 56 9.24 -6.04 12.82
CA PRO A 56 10.24 -6.84 12.14
C PRO A 56 11.17 -5.91 11.34
N ALA A 57 12.46 -6.24 11.29
CA ALA A 57 13.46 -5.51 10.50
C ALA A 57 13.32 -5.83 9.00
N ILE A 58 12.14 -5.57 8.44
CA ILE A 58 11.84 -5.65 7.02
C ILE A 58 12.13 -4.27 6.44
N GLY A 59 12.95 -4.22 5.38
CA GLY A 59 13.12 -2.99 4.61
C GLY A 59 11.81 -2.65 3.91
N TYR A 60 11.19 -1.53 4.30
CA TYR A 60 10.02 -1.01 3.59
C TYR A 60 10.49 -0.21 2.38
N GLY A 61 9.88 -0.49 1.23
CA GLY A 61 10.13 0.24 -0.01
C GLY A 61 9.02 1.25 -0.29
N SER A 62 9.29 2.18 -1.19
CA SER A 62 8.27 2.98 -1.84
C SER A 62 8.20 2.60 -3.31
N VAL A 63 7.02 2.71 -3.92
CA VAL A 63 6.85 2.50 -5.36
C VAL A 63 6.29 3.79 -5.96
N LEU A 64 6.95 4.26 -7.01
CA LEU A 64 6.42 5.32 -7.86
C LEU A 64 5.76 4.68 -9.07
N VAL A 65 4.45 4.88 -9.22
CA VAL A 65 3.65 4.37 -10.32
C VAL A 65 3.33 5.52 -11.26
N VAL A 66 3.67 5.35 -12.53
CA VAL A 66 3.33 6.29 -13.60
C VAL A 66 2.23 5.67 -14.42
N ASP A 67 1.06 6.29 -14.41
CA ASP A 67 -0.11 5.92 -15.20
C ASP A 67 -0.23 6.89 -16.39
N LEU A 68 -0.48 6.37 -17.59
CA LEU A 68 -0.97 7.20 -18.68
C LEU A 68 -2.46 7.49 -18.50
N ALA A 69 -2.89 8.71 -18.84
CA ALA A 69 -4.32 9.05 -18.87
C ALA A 69 -5.09 8.16 -19.87
N GLN A 70 -6.40 8.01 -19.68
CA GLN A 70 -7.22 7.08 -20.48
C GLN A 70 -7.34 7.50 -21.96
N GLU A 71 -7.11 8.78 -22.24
CA GLU A 71 -7.20 9.38 -23.57
C GLU A 71 -5.98 9.08 -24.45
N TRP A 72 -4.94 8.44 -23.90
CA TRP A 72 -3.78 8.05 -24.68
C TRP A 72 -4.17 7.06 -25.78
N PRO A 73 -3.76 7.30 -27.04
CA PRO A 73 -4.05 6.36 -28.11
C PRO A 73 -3.38 5.01 -27.83
N ALA A 74 -4.03 3.89 -28.17
CA ALA A 74 -3.38 2.60 -28.12
C ALA A 74 -2.11 2.59 -29.00
N GLY A 75 -1.01 2.02 -28.54
CA GLY A 75 0.23 1.99 -29.30
C GLY A 75 1.41 1.40 -28.53
N SER A 76 2.24 0.65 -29.23
CA SER A 76 3.52 0.12 -28.74
C SER A 76 4.65 1.13 -28.90
N GLY A 77 5.79 0.86 -28.26
CA GLY A 77 7.03 1.64 -28.45
C GLY A 77 7.06 2.96 -27.69
N ARG A 78 6.42 2.98 -26.51
CA ARG A 78 6.48 4.11 -25.58
C ARG A 78 7.37 3.76 -24.41
N THR A 79 8.17 4.71 -23.99
CA THR A 79 8.96 4.63 -22.78
C THR A 79 8.68 5.84 -21.91
N VAL A 80 8.80 5.67 -20.59
CA VAL A 80 8.76 6.78 -19.64
C VAL A 80 10.17 7.01 -19.12
N GLU A 81 10.67 8.22 -19.29
CA GLU A 81 11.87 8.70 -18.64
C GLU A 81 11.48 9.49 -17.40
N LEU A 82 12.15 9.23 -16.28
CA LEU A 82 11.95 9.97 -15.03
C LEU A 82 13.19 10.76 -14.68
N ASP A 83 12.99 12.06 -14.47
CA ASP A 83 13.98 13.00 -13.96
C ASP A 83 13.54 13.42 -12.55
N CYS A 84 14.42 13.23 -11.56
CA CYS A 84 14.07 13.29 -10.14
C CYS A 84 15.07 14.16 -9.36
N ASP A 85 14.59 14.87 -8.34
CA ASP A 85 15.43 15.58 -7.37
C ASP A 85 15.17 15.06 -5.93
N PRO A 86 16.14 14.36 -5.29
CA PRO A 86 17.43 13.92 -5.84
C PRO A 86 17.28 12.85 -6.95
N ALA A 87 18.36 12.59 -7.68
CA ALA A 87 18.39 11.68 -8.82
C ALA A 87 17.77 10.31 -8.49
N CYS A 88 16.92 9.81 -9.40
CA CYS A 88 16.24 8.55 -9.18
C CYS A 88 17.23 7.38 -9.17
N PRO A 89 17.00 6.34 -8.35
CA PRO A 89 17.81 5.15 -8.42
C PRO A 89 17.65 4.49 -9.80
N PRO A 90 18.68 3.79 -10.30
CA PRO A 90 18.52 2.98 -11.50
C PRO A 90 17.40 1.96 -11.27
N PRO A 91 16.64 1.61 -12.31
CA PRO A 91 15.59 0.62 -12.17
C PRO A 91 16.26 -0.68 -11.73
N VAL A 92 15.87 -1.18 -10.57
CA VAL A 92 16.35 -2.49 -10.12
C VAL A 92 15.63 -3.50 -10.98
N GLU A 93 16.35 -4.13 -11.91
CA GLU A 93 15.88 -5.38 -12.50
C GLU A 93 15.73 -6.36 -11.35
N LEU A 94 14.49 -6.55 -10.90
CA LEU A 94 14.12 -7.69 -10.09
C LEU A 94 14.45 -8.90 -10.96
N LEU A 95 15.59 -9.54 -10.69
CA LEU A 95 15.97 -10.79 -11.33
C LEU A 95 14.79 -11.75 -11.19
N ASP A 96 14.05 -11.92 -12.29
CA ASP A 96 12.81 -12.67 -12.31
C ASP A 96 13.10 -14.11 -11.93
N ALA A 97 12.62 -14.51 -10.74
CA ALA A 97 12.88 -15.79 -10.12
C ALA A 97 14.38 -16.11 -9.96
N PRO A 98 14.77 -17.07 -9.11
CA PRO A 98 16.09 -17.66 -9.24
C PRO A 98 16.21 -18.20 -10.67
N THR A 99 17.03 -17.56 -11.52
CA THR A 99 17.51 -18.15 -12.77
C THR A 99 17.93 -19.57 -12.42
N ARG A 100 17.15 -20.55 -12.87
CA ARG A 100 17.55 -21.95 -12.71
C ARG A 100 18.89 -22.05 -13.41
N ALA A 101 19.96 -22.21 -12.63
CA ALA A 101 21.28 -22.45 -13.20
C ALA A 101 21.11 -23.57 -14.24
N PRO A 102 21.55 -23.36 -15.51
CA PRO A 102 21.51 -24.41 -16.50
C PRO A 102 22.21 -25.63 -15.92
N LEU A 103 21.50 -26.75 -15.82
CA LEU A 103 22.13 -28.01 -15.47
C LEU A 103 23.27 -28.25 -16.48
N PRO A 104 24.52 -28.46 -16.03
CA PRO A 104 25.61 -28.74 -16.95
C PRO A 104 25.27 -30.01 -17.74
N GLY A 105 25.14 -29.88 -19.07
CA GLY A 105 24.87 -31.01 -19.95
C GLY A 105 23.78 -30.83 -21.01
N THR A 106 23.29 -29.62 -21.30
CA THR A 106 22.37 -29.41 -22.44
C THR A 106 23.14 -28.84 -23.64
N PRO A 107 23.46 -29.63 -24.68
CA PRO A 107 24.10 -29.12 -25.88
C PRO A 107 23.07 -28.35 -26.72
N GLY A 108 23.38 -27.13 -27.11
CA GLY A 108 22.69 -26.47 -28.24
C GLY A 108 21.92 -25.18 -27.98
N THR A 109 22.16 -24.43 -26.89
CA THR A 109 21.57 -23.07 -26.78
C THR A 109 22.36 -22.11 -27.69
N PRO A 110 21.75 -21.53 -28.74
CA PRO A 110 22.41 -20.55 -29.59
C PRO A 110 22.78 -19.31 -28.77
N ALA A 111 23.96 -18.75 -29.02
CA ALA A 111 24.37 -17.50 -28.40
C ALA A 111 23.39 -16.39 -28.79
N VAL A 112 22.69 -15.83 -27.81
CA VAL A 112 21.86 -14.64 -28.00
C VAL A 112 22.82 -13.48 -28.32
N PRO A 113 22.64 -12.76 -29.45
CA PRO A 113 23.49 -11.62 -29.76
C PRO A 113 23.27 -10.51 -28.72
N PRO A 114 24.32 -9.75 -28.37
CA PRO A 114 24.18 -8.65 -27.43
C PRO A 114 23.19 -7.60 -27.98
N PRO A 115 22.29 -7.05 -27.14
CA PRO A 115 21.43 -5.96 -27.56
C PRO A 115 22.29 -4.75 -27.97
N THR A 116 21.96 -4.16 -29.11
CA THR A 116 22.66 -2.99 -29.70
C THR A 116 21.91 -1.68 -29.44
N THR A 117 21.01 -1.67 -28.46
CA THR A 117 20.25 -0.47 -28.08
C THR A 117 21.20 0.61 -27.57
N PRO A 118 21.09 1.86 -28.05
CA PRO A 118 21.95 2.96 -27.60
C PRO A 118 21.80 3.17 -26.09
N THR A 119 22.93 3.26 -25.40
CA THR A 119 23.02 3.58 -23.97
C THR A 119 22.36 4.95 -23.73
N PRO A 120 21.27 5.03 -22.92
CA PRO A 120 20.72 6.30 -22.47
C PRO A 120 21.77 7.11 -21.72
N ALA A 121 21.62 8.44 -21.69
CA ALA A 121 22.49 9.28 -20.88
C ALA A 121 22.52 8.76 -19.42
N PRO A 122 23.69 8.72 -18.77
CA PRO A 122 23.82 8.15 -17.44
C PRO A 122 23.13 9.04 -16.40
N GLY A 123 22.00 8.57 -15.85
CA GLY A 123 21.38 9.20 -14.68
C GLY A 123 19.92 8.83 -14.48
N ASP A 124 19.14 8.84 -15.55
CA ASP A 124 17.68 8.79 -15.44
C ASP A 124 17.15 7.38 -15.77
N PRO A 125 16.30 6.77 -14.92
CA PRO A 125 15.69 5.49 -15.22
C PRO A 125 14.72 5.64 -16.40
N VAL A 126 14.96 4.82 -17.44
CA VAL A 126 14.02 4.59 -18.53
C VAL A 126 13.16 3.39 -18.13
N LEU A 127 11.84 3.60 -18.06
CA LEU A 127 10.86 2.58 -17.73
C LEU A 127 10.09 2.17 -18.98
N GLU A 128 9.98 0.86 -19.19
CA GLU A 128 9.07 0.29 -20.18
C GLU A 128 7.63 0.42 -19.69
N LEU A 129 6.73 0.81 -20.59
CA LEU A 129 5.30 0.81 -20.31
C LEU A 129 4.71 -0.58 -20.48
N GLY A 130 3.97 -1.04 -19.48
CA GLY A 130 3.11 -2.19 -19.61
C GLY A 130 1.97 -1.95 -20.60
N ASP A 131 1.32 -3.04 -21.05
CA ASP A 131 0.15 -2.99 -21.94
C ASP A 131 -1.05 -2.24 -21.31
N ASP A 132 -1.05 -2.07 -19.99
CA ASP A 132 -2.03 -1.28 -19.23
C ASP A 132 -1.70 0.22 -19.16
N GLY A 133 -0.63 0.66 -19.86
CA GLY A 133 -0.18 2.05 -19.85
C GLY A 133 0.48 2.45 -18.53
N ARG A 134 0.98 1.49 -17.76
CA ARG A 134 1.61 1.72 -16.46
C ARG A 134 3.11 1.42 -16.50
N ALA A 135 3.89 2.25 -15.82
CA ALA A 135 5.29 2.00 -15.49
C ALA A 135 5.48 2.11 -13.97
N GLN A 136 6.45 1.36 -13.43
CA GLN A 136 6.71 1.32 -11.98
C GLN A 136 8.20 1.43 -11.69
N LEU A 137 8.56 2.25 -10.70
CA LEU A 137 9.90 2.38 -10.18
C LEU A 137 9.91 2.10 -8.66
N GLY A 138 10.72 1.13 -8.25
CA GLY A 138 10.97 0.84 -6.83
C GLY A 138 11.99 1.81 -6.23
N LEU A 139 11.68 2.36 -5.06
CA LEU A 139 12.47 3.33 -4.31
C LEU A 139 12.75 2.78 -2.91
N PHE A 140 14.01 2.42 -2.62
CA PHE A 140 14.35 1.76 -1.35
C PHE A 140 14.96 2.67 -0.28
N ALA A 141 15.45 3.85 -0.68
CA ALA A 141 16.17 4.75 0.23
C ALA A 141 15.54 6.14 0.28
N GLU A 142 15.39 6.77 -0.89
CA GLU A 142 14.95 8.16 -0.99
C GLU A 142 13.69 8.27 -1.84
N ARG A 143 12.79 9.16 -1.42
CA ARG A 143 11.58 9.50 -2.15
C ARG A 143 11.82 10.88 -2.76
N PRO A 144 11.80 11.01 -4.10
CA PRO A 144 11.96 12.32 -4.73
C PRO A 144 10.82 13.24 -4.34
N GLU A 145 11.14 14.49 -4.02
CA GLU A 145 10.15 15.51 -3.70
C GLU A 145 9.47 16.06 -4.96
N GLU A 146 10.19 16.03 -6.07
CA GLU A 146 9.74 16.46 -7.39
C GLU A 146 10.19 15.45 -8.45
N VAL A 147 9.28 15.12 -9.35
CA VAL A 147 9.50 14.17 -10.44
C VAL A 147 8.97 14.78 -11.73
N THR A 148 9.82 14.79 -12.75
CA THR A 148 9.44 15.08 -14.13
C THR A 148 9.36 13.78 -14.92
N ALA A 149 8.15 13.40 -15.32
CA ALA A 149 7.90 12.24 -16.16
C ALA A 149 7.78 12.67 -17.63
N ARG A 150 8.63 12.12 -18.50
CA ARG A 150 8.63 12.35 -19.94
C ARG A 150 8.24 11.08 -20.66
N VAL A 151 7.13 11.11 -21.39
CA VAL A 151 6.75 10.00 -22.27
C VAL A 151 7.41 10.20 -23.62
N ARG A 152 8.21 9.22 -24.04
CA ARG A 152 8.79 9.19 -25.38
C ARG A 152 8.06 8.20 -26.27
N GLN A 153 7.94 8.56 -27.54
CA GLN A 153 7.49 7.68 -28.60
C GLN A 153 8.45 7.79 -29.78
N ASN A 154 9.02 6.67 -30.20
CA ASN A 154 10.03 6.65 -31.28
C ASN A 154 11.20 7.62 -31.04
N GLY A 155 11.61 7.79 -29.77
CA GLY A 155 12.72 8.66 -29.37
C GLY A 155 12.37 10.14 -29.18
N ALA A 156 11.17 10.59 -29.58
CA ALA A 156 10.69 11.95 -29.37
C ALA A 156 9.84 12.06 -28.10
N VAL A 157 10.02 13.13 -27.31
CA VAL A 157 9.15 13.44 -26.17
C VAL A 157 7.80 13.88 -26.71
N VAL A 158 6.75 13.17 -26.35
CA VAL A 158 5.36 13.44 -26.77
C VAL A 158 4.53 14.06 -25.65
N ALA A 159 4.88 13.81 -24.38
CA ALA A 159 4.25 14.44 -23.23
C ALA A 159 5.27 14.57 -22.09
N GLU A 160 5.09 15.58 -21.25
CA GLU A 160 5.89 15.85 -20.07
C GLU A 160 5.01 16.36 -18.94
N VAL A 161 5.24 15.90 -17.72
CA VAL A 161 4.60 16.44 -16.52
C VAL A 161 5.58 16.47 -15.37
N THR A 162 5.65 17.61 -14.67
CA THR A 162 6.41 17.77 -13.42
C THR A 162 5.42 17.84 -12.26
N VAL A 163 5.60 16.96 -11.27
CA VAL A 163 4.72 16.90 -10.10
C VAL A 163 5.52 16.63 -8.83
N ARG A 164 4.87 16.90 -7.70
CA ARG A 164 5.35 16.48 -6.37
C ARG A 164 4.58 15.22 -5.97
N PRO A 165 5.19 14.04 -5.97
CA PRO A 165 4.45 12.80 -5.75
C PRO A 165 3.91 12.72 -4.32
N GLU A 166 2.64 12.37 -4.17
CA GLU A 166 2.02 12.12 -2.87
C GLU A 166 2.13 10.64 -2.52
N TYR A 167 2.99 10.32 -1.54
CA TYR A 167 3.22 8.94 -1.10
C TYR A 167 2.22 8.56 0.00
N VAL A 168 1.36 7.59 -0.31
CA VAL A 168 0.36 7.03 0.60
C VAL A 168 0.81 5.65 1.08
N ARG A 169 0.59 5.35 2.34
CA ARG A 169 0.87 4.02 2.91
C ARG A 169 -0.14 3.00 2.38
N VAL A 170 0.34 1.90 1.79
CA VAL A 170 -0.51 0.86 1.18
C VAL A 170 -0.62 -0.40 2.03
N ASP A 171 0.34 -0.63 2.93
CA ASP A 171 0.33 -1.76 3.86
C ASP A 171 1.01 -1.41 5.20
N GLY A 172 1.17 -2.42 6.07
CA GLY A 172 1.79 -2.27 7.38
C GLY A 172 0.87 -1.60 8.42
N THR A 173 1.46 -1.07 9.50
CA THR A 173 0.71 -0.42 10.59
C THR A 173 1.24 0.98 10.85
N ALA A 174 0.47 1.80 11.57
CA ALA A 174 0.92 3.14 11.96
C ALA A 174 2.23 3.08 12.76
N GLU A 175 2.35 2.10 13.65
CA GLU A 175 3.45 1.90 14.58
C GLU A 175 4.70 1.31 13.90
N CYS A 176 4.53 0.40 12.95
CA CYS A 176 5.64 -0.33 12.34
C CYS A 176 6.06 0.17 10.96
N GLY A 177 5.40 1.21 10.44
CA GLY A 177 5.62 1.63 9.07
C GLY A 177 4.95 0.67 8.08
N GLY A 178 5.35 0.79 6.83
CA GLY A 178 4.79 0.04 5.72
C GLY A 178 5.31 0.58 4.40
N ASN A 179 5.06 -0.16 3.34
CA ASN A 179 5.33 0.29 1.99
C ASN A 179 4.47 1.50 1.66
N THR A 180 5.02 2.41 0.85
CA THR A 180 4.28 3.56 0.35
C THR A 180 4.22 3.57 -1.16
N GLU A 181 3.16 4.13 -1.71
CA GLU A 181 2.94 4.24 -3.14
C GLU A 181 2.60 5.68 -3.48
N ALA A 182 3.23 6.21 -4.53
CA ALA A 182 2.81 7.45 -5.16
C ALA A 182 2.36 7.17 -6.59
N ARG A 183 1.31 7.86 -7.02
CA ARG A 183 0.79 7.76 -8.39
C ARG A 183 0.90 9.09 -9.11
N ILE A 184 1.42 9.06 -10.32
CA ILE A 184 1.48 10.20 -11.24
C ILE A 184 0.68 9.83 -12.48
N VAL A 185 -0.17 10.75 -12.95
CA VAL A 185 -0.90 10.58 -14.21
C VAL A 185 -0.30 11.52 -15.26
N VAL A 186 0.15 10.96 -16.39
CA VAL A 186 0.66 11.75 -17.52
C VAL A 186 -0.49 12.04 -18.49
N PRO A 187 -0.84 13.31 -18.75
CA PRO A 187 -1.91 13.65 -19.68
C PRO A 187 -1.56 13.26 -21.12
N ALA A 188 -2.57 12.96 -21.92
CA ALA A 188 -2.40 12.74 -23.35
C ALA A 188 -2.00 14.07 -24.05
N PRO A 189 -1.21 14.01 -25.14
CA PRO A 189 -0.83 15.19 -25.92
C PRO A 189 -2.00 15.82 -26.70
#